data_AF-A0A7X1LNQ1-F1
#
_entry.id   AF-A0A7X1LNQ1-F1
#
_cell.length_a   1.000
_cell.length_b   1.000
_cell.length_c   1.000
_cell.angle_alpha   90.00
_cell.angle_beta   90.00
_cell.angle_gamma   90.00
#
_symmetry.space_group_name_H-M   'P 1'
#
loop_
_entity.id
_entity.type
_entity.pdbx_description
1 polymer ?
#
loop_
_entity_poly.entity_id
_entity_poly.type
_entity_poly.pdbx_seq_one_letter_code
_entity_poly.pdbx_strand_id
1 'polypeptide(L)'
;MLRNGLEPWHLLIVAIVIIVLFGSKKLPEAARGLGKSMRILKSEAKAMKDDGTAPTPAAAPADGAPAEPAPRVIRSAPGETAS
;
A
#
# COMPACT_ATOMS: atom_id res chain seq x y z
N MET A 1 -4.24 -11.21 36.26
CA MET A 1 -3.41 -12.37 35.83
C MET A 1 -3.40 -12.52 34.30
N LEU A 2 -3.34 -11.41 33.54
CA LEU A 2 -3.57 -11.37 32.08
C LEU A 2 -2.34 -10.86 31.29
N ARG A 3 -1.13 -10.96 31.85
CA ARG A 3 0.04 -10.16 31.40
C ARG A 3 1.10 -10.95 30.64
N ASN A 4 0.87 -12.24 30.35
CA ASN A 4 1.82 -13.11 29.62
C ASN A 4 1.25 -13.78 28.36
N GLY A 5 0.01 -13.48 27.96
CA GLY A 5 -0.64 -14.14 26.80
C GLY A 5 -0.25 -13.59 25.42
N LEU A 6 0.53 -12.51 25.39
CA LEU A 6 0.96 -11.82 24.17
C LEU A 6 2.41 -11.37 24.32
N GLU A 7 3.29 -12.23 24.84
CA GLU A 7 4.71 -11.91 24.75
C GLU A 7 5.05 -11.68 23.27
N PRO A 8 5.56 -10.49 22.90
CA PRO A 8 5.88 -10.15 21.51
C PRO A 8 6.73 -11.21 20.81
N TRP A 9 7.48 -11.97 21.62
CA TRP A 9 8.27 -13.12 21.20
C TRP A 9 7.47 -14.22 20.49
N HIS A 10 6.28 -14.58 20.99
CA HIS A 10 5.45 -15.63 20.37
C HIS A 10 4.89 -15.16 19.03
N LEU A 11 4.45 -13.90 18.94
CA LEU A 11 4.00 -13.31 17.69
C LEU A 11 5.12 -13.27 16.66
N LEU A 12 6.35 -12.98 17.07
CA LEU A 12 7.52 -13.00 16.19
C LEU A 12 7.76 -14.42 15.63
N ILE A 13 7.70 -15.45 16.48
CA ILE A 13 7.85 -16.85 16.04
C ILE A 13 6.76 -17.23 15.04
N VAL A 14 5.49 -16.91 15.33
CA VAL A 14 4.37 -17.21 14.41
C VAL A 14 4.54 -16.47 13.09
N ALA A 15 4.94 -15.19 13.12
CA ALA A 15 5.20 -14.42 11.92
C ALA A 15 6.31 -15.05 11.07
N ILE A 16 7.40 -15.51 11.69
CA ILE A 16 8.49 -16.21 11.00
C ILE A 16 7.96 -17.49 10.34
N VAL A 17 7.17 -18.29 11.06
CA VAL A 17 6.58 -19.54 10.51
C VAL A 17 5.68 -19.23 9.30
N ILE A 18 4.85 -18.19 9.37
CA ILE A 18 4.00 -17.76 8.24
C ILE A 18 4.87 -17.31 7.06
N ILE A 19 5.94 -16.54 7.28
CA ILE A 19 6.87 -16.11 6.21
C ILE A 19 7.53 -17.31 5.54
N VAL A 20 7.91 -18.34 6.31
CA VAL A 20 8.53 -19.56 5.75
C VAL A 20 7.53 -20.37 4.93
N LEU A 21 6.28 -20.50 5.39
CA LEU A 21 5.23 -21.25 4.70
C LEU A 21 4.72 -20.55 3.43
N PHE A 22 4.47 -19.24 3.51
CA PHE A 22 3.88 -18.46 2.41
C PHE A 22 4.93 -17.81 1.50
N GLY A 23 6.15 -17.61 2.00
CA GLY A 23 7.22 -16.91 1.30
C GLY A 23 7.17 -15.38 1.47
N SER A 24 8.35 -14.76 1.39
CA SER A 24 8.55 -13.32 1.63
C SER A 24 7.80 -12.39 0.67
N LYS A 25 7.39 -12.86 -0.52
CA LYS A 25 6.65 -12.06 -1.51
C LYS A 25 5.14 -12.12 -1.35
N LYS A 26 4.58 -13.22 -0.82
CA LYS A 26 3.12 -13.44 -0.75
C LYS A 26 2.47 -12.76 0.45
N LEU A 27 3.19 -12.67 1.57
CA LEU A 27 2.73 -11.97 2.77
C LEU A 27 2.53 -10.45 2.54
N PRO A 28 3.49 -9.70 1.97
CA PRO A 28 3.29 -8.28 1.69
C PRO A 28 2.29 -8.04 0.55
N GLU A 29 2.20 -8.94 -0.44
CA GLU A 29 1.20 -8.85 -1.50
C GLU A 29 -0.22 -8.99 -0.92
N ALA A 30 -0.46 -10.03 -0.11
CA ALA A 30 -1.73 -10.24 0.56
C ALA A 30 -2.08 -9.10 1.52
N ALA A 31 -1.09 -8.60 2.28
CA ALA A 31 -1.29 -7.44 3.16
C ALA A 31 -1.65 -6.17 2.38
N ARG A 32 -1.03 -5.93 1.21
CA ARG A 32 -1.38 -4.80 0.34
C ARG A 32 -2.78 -4.93 -0.25
N GLY A 33 -3.15 -6.11 -0.74
CA GLY A 33 -4.49 -6.39 -1.26
C GLY A 33 -5.57 -6.22 -0.19
N LEU A 34 -5.40 -6.89 0.96
CA LEU A 34 -6.31 -6.79 2.10
C LEU A 34 -6.37 -5.37 2.67
N GLY A 35 -5.23 -4.68 2.78
CA GLY A 35 -5.17 -3.30 3.27
C GLY A 35 -5.95 -2.32 2.40
N LYS A 36 -5.91 -2.50 1.07
CA LYS A 36 -6.67 -1.67 0.13
C LYS A 36 -8.18 -1.89 0.25
N SER A 37 -8.63 -3.15 0.33
CA SER A 37 -10.04 -3.49 0.58
C SER A 37 -10.52 -3.01 1.96
N MET A 38 -9.70 -3.21 3.01
CA MET A 38 -10.01 -2.72 4.36
C MET A 38 -10.09 -1.20 4.41
N ARG A 39 -9.26 -0.47 3.66
CA ARG A 39 -9.30 1.00 3.61
C ARG A 39 -10.58 1.53 2.98
N ILE A 40 -11.05 0.89 1.92
CA ILE A 40 -12.32 1.25 1.26
C ILE A 40 -13.46 1.00 2.24
N LEU A 41 -13.53 -0.20 2.80
CA LEU A 41 -14.56 -0.57 3.77
C LEU A 41 -14.51 0.30 5.03
N LYS A 42 -13.30 0.67 5.50
CA LYS A 42 -13.10 1.60 6.62
C LYS A 42 -13.59 2.99 6.29
N SER A 43 -13.36 3.48 5.06
CA SER A 43 -13.81 4.80 4.61
C SER A 43 -15.33 4.86 4.53
N GLU A 44 -15.96 3.83 3.97
CA GLU A 44 -17.42 3.71 3.89
C GLU A 44 -18.05 3.54 5.28
N ALA A 45 -17.50 2.65 6.12
CA ALA A 45 -17.96 2.47 7.49
C ALA A 45 -17.72 3.72 8.36
N LYS A 46 -16.70 4.52 8.06
CA LYS A 46 -16.45 5.81 8.72
C LYS A 46 -17.42 6.86 8.24
N ALA A 47 -17.75 6.95 6.95
CA ALA A 47 -18.77 7.85 6.43
C ALA A 47 -20.14 7.60 7.10
N MET A 48 -20.57 6.34 7.19
CA MET A 48 -21.80 5.98 7.91
C MET A 48 -21.78 6.34 9.42
N LYS A 49 -20.59 6.48 10.00
CA LYS A 49 -20.41 6.77 11.43
C LYS A 49 -20.12 8.25 11.71
N ASP A 50 -19.63 8.99 10.71
CA ASP A 50 -19.31 10.43 10.72
C ASP A 50 -20.43 11.28 10.10
N ASP A 51 -21.57 10.74 9.69
CA ASP A 51 -22.80 11.49 9.35
C ASP A 51 -23.33 12.39 10.50
N GLY A 52 -22.60 12.50 11.62
CA GLY A 52 -22.78 13.51 12.68
C GLY A 52 -21.62 14.51 12.89
N THR A 53 -20.47 14.36 12.24
CA THR A 53 -19.38 15.37 12.26
C THR A 53 -18.38 15.15 11.12
N ALA A 54 -18.20 16.14 10.25
CA ALA A 54 -17.45 16.01 9.01
C ALA A 54 -15.93 15.86 9.22
N PRO A 55 -15.22 14.93 8.52
CA PRO A 55 -13.77 14.96 8.43
C PRO A 55 -13.25 15.42 7.05
N THR A 56 -12.12 16.13 7.12
CA THR A 56 -11.32 16.70 6.02
C THR A 56 -10.66 15.63 5.11
N PRO A 57 -10.44 15.89 3.81
CA PRO A 57 -9.74 14.97 2.91
C PRO A 57 -8.25 14.83 3.26
N ALA A 58 -7.87 13.71 3.89
CA ALA A 58 -6.46 13.35 4.08
C ALA A 58 -5.92 12.66 2.83
N ALA A 59 -4.85 13.24 2.28
CA ALA A 59 -4.11 12.85 1.09
C ALA A 59 -3.93 11.32 0.92
N ALA A 60 -4.11 10.86 -0.32
CA ALA A 60 -3.78 9.51 -0.75
C ALA A 60 -2.26 9.28 -0.66
N PRO A 61 -1.77 8.23 0.02
CA PRO A 61 -0.41 7.76 -0.16
C PRO A 61 -0.32 7.14 -1.56
N ALA A 62 0.69 7.56 -2.32
CA ALA A 62 1.10 6.92 -3.55
C ALA A 62 1.54 5.47 -3.24
N ASP A 63 0.66 4.52 -3.45
CA ASP A 63 0.98 3.09 -3.42
C ASP A 63 1.81 2.74 -4.67
N GLY A 64 3.14 2.75 -4.48
CA GLY A 64 4.17 2.05 -5.24
C GLY A 64 3.88 1.66 -6.69
N ALA A 65 4.06 2.61 -7.61
CA ALA A 65 4.66 2.30 -8.90
C ALA A 65 6.19 2.42 -8.73
N PRO A 66 7.02 1.49 -9.24
CA PRO A 66 8.36 1.88 -9.63
C PRO A 66 8.21 3.13 -10.50
N ALA A 67 8.91 4.20 -10.15
CA ALA A 67 9.08 5.33 -11.04
C ALA A 67 9.84 4.80 -12.28
N GLU A 68 9.10 4.26 -13.23
CA GLU A 68 9.62 4.01 -14.56
C GLU A 68 9.86 5.40 -15.16
N PRO A 69 11.12 5.77 -15.44
CA PRO A 69 11.42 7.07 -15.99
C PRO A 69 10.67 7.20 -17.30
N ALA A 70 9.84 8.24 -17.38
CA ALA A 70 9.02 8.57 -18.53
C ALA A 70 9.80 8.35 -19.85
N PRO A 71 9.16 7.74 -20.86
CA PRO A 71 9.83 7.46 -22.13
C PRO A 71 10.37 8.78 -22.66
N ARG A 72 11.70 8.87 -22.81
CA ARG A 72 12.33 9.97 -23.53
C ARG A 72 11.82 9.92 -24.95
N VAL A 73 10.76 10.68 -25.21
CA VAL A 73 10.28 10.99 -26.55
C VAL A 73 11.46 11.61 -27.29
N ILE A 74 11.98 10.83 -28.22
CA ILE A 74 13.03 11.21 -29.14
C ILE A 74 12.54 12.47 -29.86
N ARG A 75 13.06 13.64 -29.49
CA ARG A 75 12.88 14.87 -30.27
C ARG A 75 13.83 14.78 -31.46
N SER A 76 13.48 13.98 -32.46
CA SER A 76 14.01 14.11 -33.81
C SER A 76 13.46 15.42 -34.38
N ALA A 77 14.27 16.47 -34.30
CA ALA A 77 14.00 17.71 -35.03
C ALA A 77 14.24 17.46 -36.53
N PRO A 78 13.33 17.90 -37.41
CA PRO A 78 13.41 17.67 -38.85
C PRO A 78 14.52 18.51 -39.47
N GLY A 79 15.07 18.05 -40.60
CA GLY A 79 16.07 18.79 -41.34
C GLY A 79 15.61 20.20 -41.71
N GLU A 80 16.41 21.19 -41.32
CA GLU A 80 16.38 22.55 -41.84
C GLU A 80 17.81 23.12 -41.78
N THR A 81 18.67 22.65 -42.68
CA THR A 81 19.83 23.43 -43.16
C THR A 81 19.99 23.16 -44.65
N ALA A 82 19.08 23.76 -45.42
CA ALA A 82 19.24 24.00 -46.83
C ALA A 82 18.76 25.42 -47.08
N SER A 83 19.66 26.39 -46.88
CA SER A 83 19.78 27.58 -47.73
C SER A 83 21.04 28.36 -47.42
#